data_AF-A0A2U8FD56-F1
#
_entry.id   AF-A0A2U8FD56-F1
#
_cell.length_a   1.000
_cell.length_b   1.000
_cell.length_c   1.000
_cell.angle_alpha   90.00
_cell.angle_beta   90.00
_cell.angle_gamma   90.00
#
_symmetry.space_group_name_H-M   'P 1'
#
loop_
_entity.id
_entity.type
_entity.pdbx_description
1 polymer ?
#
loop_
_entity_poly.entity_id
_entity_poly.type
_entity_poly.pdbx_seq_one_letter_code
_entity_poly.pdbx_strand_id
1 'polypeptide(L)'
;MKNITTKNNPQNLAEQDIEFIKNQMFPLGASVKDIDFCLKVAQELGLNPITKEIFFLERKSQVNGQWVVKVEPLVSRDGLLSMAHKSGNFGGIEVSSEIKKTPKMVNGVWEYKEDLVAKAIVYRNDTQKPFITEVAYSEYVQKTKEGNPTKFWADKPDTMIKKVAEAQALRKAFNINGIRSIDEVDGIITPQSQNNNDESLEVSAEVVDINQDLQALKTLGFDYERKGDWIRVIGDTYNKDSILENLGFFERKDSSGNLCWVKQVA
;
A
#
# COMPACT_ATOMS: atom_id res chain seq x y z
N MET A 1 -38.67 20.57 -15.46
CA MET A 1 -37.37 19.90 -15.25
C MET A 1 -37.33 19.44 -13.80
N LYS A 2 -37.13 18.15 -13.56
CA LYS A 2 -37.17 17.56 -12.20
C LYS A 2 -35.90 17.97 -11.45
N ASN A 3 -36.07 18.62 -10.31
CA ASN A 3 -35.00 18.92 -9.36
C ASN A 3 -34.46 17.61 -8.79
N ILE A 4 -33.25 17.21 -9.22
CA ILE A 4 -32.51 16.14 -8.58
C ILE A 4 -31.73 16.78 -7.43
N THR A 5 -32.35 16.80 -6.26
CA THR A 5 -31.65 17.09 -5.01
C THR A 5 -30.83 15.85 -4.66
N THR A 6 -29.59 15.77 -5.12
CA THR A 6 -28.61 14.79 -4.63
C THR A 6 -28.27 15.15 -3.19
N LYS A 7 -29.01 14.58 -2.24
CA LYS A 7 -28.54 14.43 -0.87
C LYS A 7 -27.29 13.55 -0.94
N ASN A 8 -26.11 14.17 -0.80
CA ASN A 8 -24.85 13.48 -0.57
C ASN A 8 -25.02 12.63 0.69
N ASN A 9 -25.30 11.35 0.50
CA ASN A 9 -25.27 10.38 1.58
C ASN A 9 -23.78 10.09 1.83
N PRO A 10 -23.21 10.36 3.01
CA PRO A 10 -21.90 9.84 3.34
C PRO A 10 -21.98 8.33 3.13
N GLN A 11 -21.07 7.76 2.33
CA GLN A 11 -20.95 6.31 2.18
C GLN A 11 -20.58 5.75 3.56
N ASN A 12 -21.60 5.47 4.38
CA ASN A 12 -21.44 4.72 5.61
C ASN A 12 -21.01 3.32 5.18
N LEU A 13 -19.77 2.95 5.51
CA LEU A 13 -19.35 1.56 5.47
C LEU A 13 -20.30 0.81 6.41
N ALA A 14 -21.22 0.01 5.87
CA ALA A 14 -22.12 -0.78 6.71
C ALA A 14 -21.29 -1.79 7.53
N GLU A 15 -21.78 -2.26 8.68
CA GLU A 15 -21.02 -3.20 9.53
C GLU A 15 -20.53 -4.45 8.78
N GLN A 16 -21.33 -4.96 7.84
CA GLN A 16 -20.97 -6.08 6.98
C GLN A 16 -19.85 -5.72 5.98
N ASP A 17 -19.81 -4.49 5.49
CA ASP A 17 -18.73 -4.00 4.63
C ASP A 17 -17.43 -3.82 5.42
N ILE A 18 -17.52 -3.45 6.70
CA ILE A 18 -16.35 -3.25 7.57
C ILE A 18 -15.60 -4.57 7.76
N GLU A 19 -16.28 -5.68 8.03
CA GLU A 19 -15.64 -6.98 8.20
C GLU A 19 -14.98 -7.46 6.89
N PHE A 20 -15.67 -7.28 5.76
CA PHE A 20 -15.10 -7.55 4.44
C PHE A 20 -13.84 -6.70 4.18
N ILE A 21 -13.90 -5.39 4.46
CA ILE A 21 -12.78 -4.48 4.28
C ILE A 21 -11.61 -4.86 5.17
N LYS A 22 -11.85 -5.20 6.45
CA LYS A 22 -10.81 -5.68 7.36
C LYS A 22 -10.09 -6.91 6.83
N ASN A 23 -10.85 -7.87 6.28
CA ASN A 23 -10.29 -9.14 5.81
C ASN A 23 -9.60 -9.04 4.44
N GLN A 24 -10.04 -8.14 3.57
CA GLN A 24 -9.55 -8.08 2.18
C GLN A 24 -8.59 -6.91 1.90
N MET A 25 -8.76 -5.77 2.59
CA MET A 25 -8.06 -4.52 2.27
C MET A 25 -6.90 -4.20 3.21
N PHE A 26 -6.78 -4.91 4.34
CA PHE A 26 -5.69 -4.74 5.29
C PHE A 26 -4.61 -5.81 5.13
N PRO A 27 -3.35 -5.48 5.44
CA PRO A 27 -2.29 -6.47 5.58
C PRO A 27 -2.61 -7.49 6.67
N LEU A 28 -2.13 -8.73 6.48
CA LEU A 28 -2.25 -9.78 7.48
C LEU A 28 -1.56 -9.34 8.78
N GLY A 29 -2.25 -9.52 9.91
CA GLY A 29 -1.70 -9.14 11.23
C GLY A 29 -1.73 -7.63 11.53
N ALA A 30 -2.42 -6.82 10.73
CA ALA A 30 -2.65 -5.41 11.05
C ALA A 30 -3.26 -5.25 12.46
N SER A 31 -2.68 -4.35 13.27
CA SER A 31 -3.15 -4.15 14.64
C SER A 31 -4.54 -3.52 14.66
N VAL A 32 -5.34 -3.82 15.68
CA VAL A 32 -6.69 -3.22 15.85
C VAL A 32 -6.62 -1.68 15.83
N LYS A 33 -5.56 -1.10 16.41
CA LYS A 33 -5.37 0.36 16.44
C LYS A 33 -5.10 0.93 15.04
N ASP A 34 -4.30 0.24 14.22
CA ASP A 34 -4.01 0.70 12.86
C ASP A 34 -5.24 0.55 11.95
N ILE A 35 -6.00 -0.54 12.14
CA ILE A 35 -7.28 -0.74 11.45
C ILE A 35 -8.26 0.39 11.77
N ASP A 36 -8.47 0.67 13.06
CA ASP A 36 -9.38 1.73 13.49
C ASP A 36 -8.93 3.10 12.98
N PHE A 37 -7.63 3.38 13.01
CA PHE A 37 -7.05 4.62 12.48
C PHE A 37 -7.32 4.75 10.96
N CYS A 38 -7.00 3.71 10.19
CA CYS A 38 -7.17 3.70 8.74
C CYS A 38 -8.64 3.84 8.31
N LEU A 39 -9.55 3.13 8.97
CA LEU A 39 -10.98 3.23 8.69
C LEU A 39 -11.54 4.62 9.01
N LYS A 40 -11.11 5.23 10.12
CA LYS A 40 -11.48 6.62 10.47
C LYS A 40 -10.99 7.61 9.42
N VAL A 41 -9.76 7.45 8.93
CA VAL A 41 -9.21 8.30 7.85
C VAL A 41 -10.00 8.12 6.56
N ALA A 42 -10.32 6.89 6.16
CA ALA A 42 -11.13 6.62 4.98
C ALA A 42 -12.52 7.26 5.08
N GLN A 43 -13.16 7.14 6.25
CA GLN A 43 -14.48 7.72 6.51
C GLN A 43 -14.45 9.26 6.48
N GLU A 44 -13.48 9.89 7.14
CA GLU A 44 -13.32 11.35 7.18
C GLU A 44 -13.08 11.93 5.77
N LEU A 45 -12.29 11.23 4.95
CA LEU A 45 -12.02 11.65 3.57
C LEU A 45 -13.13 11.24 2.58
N GLY A 46 -14.12 10.45 3.02
CA GLY A 46 -15.18 9.92 2.15
C GLY A 46 -14.64 9.05 1.01
N LEU A 47 -13.59 8.27 1.29
CA LEU A 47 -12.90 7.42 0.32
C LEU A 47 -13.21 5.95 0.55
N ASN A 48 -13.36 5.22 -0.55
CA ASN A 48 -13.72 3.81 -0.52
C ASN A 48 -12.50 2.90 -0.80
N PRO A 49 -12.12 2.02 0.16
CA PRO A 49 -11.01 1.09 -0.03
C PRO A 49 -11.32 -0.02 -1.05
N ILE A 50 -12.58 -0.43 -1.19
CA ILE A 50 -13.01 -1.48 -2.13
C ILE A 50 -12.75 -1.04 -3.57
N THR A 51 -13.02 0.23 -3.89
CA THR A 51 -12.78 0.81 -5.21
C THR A 51 -11.36 1.36 -5.36
N LYS A 52 -10.46 1.09 -4.41
CA LYS A 52 -9.05 1.50 -4.44
C LYS A 52 -8.85 3.02 -4.52
N GLU A 53 -9.78 3.78 -3.94
CA GLU A 53 -9.56 5.22 -3.73
C GLU A 53 -8.55 5.46 -2.60
N ILE A 54 -8.49 4.56 -1.63
CA ILE A 54 -7.55 4.53 -0.52
C ILE A 54 -7.05 3.11 -0.29
N PHE A 55 -5.80 2.96 0.13
CA PHE A 55 -5.13 1.69 0.40
C PHE A 55 -4.57 1.70 1.82
N PHE A 56 -4.52 0.53 2.45
CA PHE A 56 -3.92 0.35 3.77
C PHE A 56 -2.69 -0.53 3.60
N LEU A 57 -1.51 0.07 3.69
CA LEU A 57 -0.25 -0.60 3.33
C LEU A 57 0.72 -0.58 4.50
N GLU A 58 1.45 -1.68 4.67
CA GLU A 58 2.58 -1.71 5.61
C GLU A 58 3.71 -0.82 5.10
N ARG A 59 4.24 0.00 5.98
CA ARG A 59 5.39 0.85 5.73
C ARG A 59 6.40 0.73 6.84
N LYS A 60 7.67 0.68 6.45
CA LYS A 60 8.79 0.87 7.37
C LYS A 60 8.95 2.36 7.65
N SER A 61 8.77 2.74 8.90
CA SER A 61 9.01 4.09 9.39
C SER A 61 10.03 4.05 10.51
N GLN A 62 10.88 5.08 10.60
CA GLN A 62 11.80 5.21 11.72
C GLN A 62 11.14 6.03 12.82
N VAL A 63 10.98 5.43 14.00
CA VAL A 63 10.40 6.08 15.18
C VAL A 63 11.42 5.96 16.31
N ASN A 64 11.85 7.09 16.85
CA ASN A 64 12.87 7.15 17.92
C ASN A 64 14.16 6.37 17.59
N GLY A 65 14.60 6.42 16.33
CA GLY A 65 15.79 5.72 15.86
C GLY A 65 15.60 4.23 15.54
N GLN A 66 14.45 3.65 15.86
CA GLN A 66 14.13 2.25 15.56
C GLN A 66 13.23 2.13 14.32
N TRP A 67 13.50 1.12 13.50
CA TRP A 67 12.63 0.76 12.38
C TRP A 67 11.42 0.01 12.90
N VAL A 68 10.24 0.55 12.63
CA VAL A 68 8.95 -0.07 12.96
C VAL A 68 8.14 -0.24 11.68
N VAL A 69 7.41 -1.35 11.60
CA VAL A 69 6.40 -1.56 10.56
C VAL A 69 5.07 -1.05 11.09
N LYS A 70 4.39 -0.22 10.31
CA LYS A 70 3.04 0.28 10.61
C LYS A 70 2.17 0.17 9.38
N VAL A 71 0.87 -0.03 9.59
CA VAL A 71 -0.11 0.11 8.51
C VAL A 71 -0.52 1.57 8.41
N GLU A 72 -0.29 2.17 7.24
CA GLU A 72 -0.62 3.56 6.96
C GLU A 72 -1.66 3.65 5.84
N PRO A 73 -2.65 4.55 5.96
CA PRO A 73 -3.55 4.84 4.86
C PRO A 73 -2.82 5.67 3.81
N LEU A 74 -2.96 5.29 2.54
CA LEU A 74 -2.39 5.99 1.39
C LEU A 74 -3.47 6.17 0.33
N VAL A 75 -3.59 7.37 -0.21
CA VAL A 75 -4.61 7.67 -1.21
C VAL A 75 -4.10 7.36 -2.61
N SER A 76 -4.97 6.91 -3.50
CA SER A 76 -4.61 6.80 -4.91
C SER A 76 -4.77 8.13 -5.63
N ARG A 77 -4.15 8.27 -6.80
CA ARG A 77 -4.44 9.40 -7.69
C ARG A 77 -5.95 9.56 -7.90
N ASP A 78 -6.63 8.46 -8.20
CA ASP A 78 -8.05 8.46 -8.51
C ASP A 78 -8.91 8.78 -7.28
N GLY A 79 -8.46 8.43 -6.07
CA GLY A 79 -9.10 8.85 -4.83
C GLY A 79 -9.05 10.38 -4.65
N LEU A 80 -7.90 11.00 -4.91
CA LEU A 80 -7.78 12.47 -4.89
C LEU A 80 -8.67 13.14 -5.95
N LEU A 81 -8.74 12.56 -7.15
CA LEU A 81 -9.61 13.05 -8.21
C LEU A 81 -11.10 12.89 -7.85
N SER A 82 -11.47 11.78 -7.22
CA SER A 82 -12.82 11.54 -6.69
C SER A 82 -13.21 12.59 -5.65
N MET A 83 -12.31 12.92 -4.72
CA MET A 83 -12.54 14.02 -3.76
C MET A 83 -12.72 15.37 -4.46
N ALA A 84 -11.93 15.66 -5.50
CA ALA A 84 -12.09 16.87 -6.29
C ALA A 84 -13.47 16.93 -6.95
N HIS A 85 -13.94 15.85 -7.58
CA HIS A 85 -15.29 15.79 -8.16
C HIS A 85 -16.39 15.94 -7.11
N LYS A 86 -16.27 15.24 -5.98
CA LYS A 86 -17.24 15.30 -4.86
C LYS A 86 -17.37 16.72 -4.28
N SER A 87 -16.35 17.56 -4.39
CA SER A 87 -16.40 18.96 -3.94
C SER A 87 -17.37 19.85 -4.74
N GLY A 88 -17.75 19.43 -5.96
CA GLY A 88 -18.57 20.24 -6.89
C GLY A 88 -17.80 21.40 -7.56
N ASN A 89 -16.57 21.67 -7.16
CA ASN A 89 -15.78 22.82 -7.64
C ASN A 89 -14.64 22.42 -8.60
N PHE A 90 -14.55 21.16 -9.03
CA PHE A 90 -13.53 20.73 -9.98
C PHE A 90 -13.81 21.28 -11.38
N GLY A 91 -12.88 22.10 -11.88
CA GLY A 91 -12.96 22.74 -13.21
C GLY A 91 -12.10 22.06 -14.27
N GLY A 92 -11.38 21.00 -13.91
CA GLY A 92 -10.50 20.25 -14.82
C GLY A 92 -9.05 20.21 -14.35
N ILE A 93 -8.26 19.40 -15.04
CA ILE A 93 -6.82 19.24 -14.79
C ILE A 93 -6.07 19.10 -16.10
N GLU A 94 -4.91 19.75 -16.19
CA GLU A 94 -3.94 19.57 -17.26
C GLU A 94 -2.63 19.04 -16.65
N VAL A 95 -2.06 18.03 -17.28
CA VAL A 95 -0.80 17.43 -16.83
C VAL A 95 0.14 17.29 -18.02
N SER A 96 1.34 17.84 -17.90
CA SER A 96 2.40 17.78 -18.91
C SER A 96 3.73 17.44 -18.27
N SER A 97 4.73 17.15 -19.10
CA SER A 97 6.10 16.94 -18.67
C SER A 97 7.07 17.43 -19.73
N GLU A 98 8.25 17.79 -19.27
CA GLU A 98 9.35 18.26 -20.10
C GLU A 98 10.68 17.88 -19.46
N ILE A 99 11.74 17.77 -20.27
CA ILE A 99 13.10 17.71 -19.75
C ILE A 99 13.57 19.15 -19.55
N LYS A 100 13.95 19.51 -18.32
CA LYS A 100 14.53 20.83 -18.02
C LYS A 100 15.56 20.78 -16.90
N LYS A 101 16.32 21.86 -16.75
CA LYS A 101 17.31 22.00 -15.69
C LYS A 101 16.65 22.24 -14.34
N THR A 102 16.98 21.42 -13.34
CA THR A 102 16.55 21.56 -11.94
C THR A 102 17.77 21.73 -11.02
N PRO A 103 17.62 22.46 -9.90
CA PRO A 103 18.69 22.60 -8.92
C PRO A 103 18.88 21.28 -8.16
N LYS A 104 20.11 20.77 -8.09
CA LYS A 104 20.48 19.61 -7.29
C LYS A 104 21.66 19.93 -6.39
N MET A 105 21.61 19.43 -5.17
CA MET A 105 22.74 19.48 -4.25
C MET A 105 23.71 18.34 -4.56
N VAL A 106 24.92 18.67 -5.00
CA VAL A 106 25.97 17.71 -5.37
C VAL A 106 27.19 18.07 -4.56
N ASN A 107 27.64 17.17 -3.69
CA ASN A 107 28.80 17.38 -2.82
C ASN A 107 28.76 18.71 -2.03
N GLY A 108 27.56 19.12 -1.59
CA GLY A 108 27.35 20.37 -0.83
C GLY A 108 27.27 21.65 -1.65
N VAL A 109 27.25 21.56 -2.99
CA VAL A 109 27.10 22.71 -3.89
C VAL A 109 25.85 22.56 -4.76
N TRP A 110 25.16 23.66 -5.03
CA TRP A 110 24.02 23.69 -5.95
C TRP A 110 24.48 23.69 -7.41
N GLU A 111 24.00 22.72 -8.18
CA GLU A 111 24.23 22.59 -9.62
C GLU A 111 22.90 22.46 -10.37
N TYR A 112 22.81 23.04 -11.56
CA TYR A 112 21.67 22.81 -12.46
C TYR A 112 21.92 21.56 -13.32
N LYS A 113 21.09 20.53 -13.18
CA LYS A 113 21.15 19.28 -13.96
C LYS A 113 19.85 19.04 -14.70
N GLU A 114 19.92 18.42 -15.87
CA GLU A 114 18.72 18.00 -16.59
C GLU A 114 17.94 16.96 -15.77
N ASP A 115 16.62 17.10 -15.79
CA ASP A 115 15.69 16.21 -15.12
C ASP A 115 14.38 16.14 -15.91
N LEU A 116 13.67 15.03 -15.76
CA LEU A 116 12.30 14.91 -16.23
C LEU A 116 11.39 15.57 -15.20
N VAL A 117 10.71 16.65 -15.59
CA VAL A 117 9.83 17.41 -14.69
C VAL A 117 8.41 17.30 -15.18
N ALA A 118 7.48 16.91 -14.30
CA ALA A 118 6.06 16.99 -14.58
C ALA A 118 5.45 18.24 -13.95
N LYS A 119 4.45 18.78 -14.64
CA LYS A 119 3.64 19.91 -14.21
C LYS A 119 2.18 19.50 -14.22
N ALA A 120 1.48 19.80 -13.14
CA ALA A 120 0.03 19.67 -13.08
C ALA A 120 -0.61 21.03 -12.77
N ILE A 121 -1.68 21.34 -13.50
CA ILE A 121 -2.47 22.56 -13.39
C ILE A 121 -3.91 22.12 -13.11
N VAL A 122 -4.38 22.39 -11.90
CA VAL A 122 -5.76 22.10 -11.48
C VAL A 122 -6.58 23.37 -11.49
N TYR A 123 -7.71 23.33 -12.18
CA TYR A 123 -8.67 24.42 -12.23
C TYR A 123 -9.82 24.15 -11.27
N ARG A 124 -10.29 25.22 -10.64
CA ARG A 124 -11.51 25.19 -9.84
C ARG A 124 -12.51 26.20 -10.37
N ASN A 125 -13.79 25.88 -10.25
CA ASN A 125 -14.88 26.73 -10.71
C ASN A 125 -15.07 27.97 -9.81
N ASP A 126 -14.56 27.92 -8.58
CA ASP A 126 -14.70 28.98 -7.56
C ASP A 126 -13.43 29.81 -7.36
N THR A 127 -12.40 29.65 -8.21
CA THR A 127 -11.17 30.44 -8.17
C THR A 127 -10.83 31.04 -9.53
N GLN A 128 -10.23 32.24 -9.53
CA GLN A 128 -9.81 32.91 -10.77
C GLN A 128 -8.48 32.39 -11.33
N LYS A 129 -7.64 31.80 -10.47
CA LYS A 129 -6.31 31.30 -10.82
C LYS A 129 -6.24 29.79 -10.56
N PRO A 130 -5.52 29.04 -11.40
CA PRO A 130 -5.33 27.61 -11.19
C PRO A 130 -4.31 27.34 -10.08
N PHE A 131 -4.33 26.09 -9.59
CA PHE A 131 -3.35 25.55 -8.67
C PHE A 131 -2.31 24.78 -9.46
N ILE A 132 -1.06 25.22 -9.35
CA ILE A 132 0.05 24.67 -10.13
C ILE A 132 1.04 24.00 -9.19
N THR A 133 1.50 22.81 -9.60
CA THR A 133 2.60 22.08 -8.99
C THR A 133 3.56 21.57 -10.07
N GLU A 134 4.85 21.63 -9.79
CA GLU A 134 5.91 21.03 -10.60
C GLU A 134 6.77 20.12 -9.73
N VAL A 135 7.14 18.94 -10.23
CA VAL A 135 7.92 17.92 -9.51
C VAL A 135 8.96 17.30 -10.42
N ALA A 136 10.17 17.09 -9.90
CA ALA A 136 11.29 16.52 -10.65
C ALA A 136 11.41 15.02 -10.39
N TYR A 137 11.62 14.23 -11.44
CA TYR A 137 11.71 12.76 -11.37
C TYR A 137 12.72 12.30 -10.32
N SER A 138 13.89 12.94 -10.25
CA SER A 138 14.93 12.54 -9.30
C SER A 138 14.57 12.71 -7.81
N GLU A 139 13.56 13.50 -7.48
CA GLU A 139 13.08 13.69 -6.10
C GLU A 139 12.12 12.59 -5.65
N TYR A 140 11.46 11.91 -6.61
CA TYR A 140 10.36 10.98 -6.31
C TYR A 140 10.58 9.56 -6.82
N VAL A 141 11.57 9.34 -7.70
CA VAL A 141 11.87 8.02 -8.24
C VAL A 141 12.11 7.02 -7.11
N GLN A 142 11.22 6.04 -7.03
CA GLN A 142 11.34 4.95 -6.06
C GLN A 142 12.41 3.97 -6.54
N LYS A 143 13.33 3.63 -5.63
CA LYS A 143 14.50 2.79 -5.92
C LYS A 143 14.45 1.46 -5.20
N THR A 144 15.04 0.44 -5.81
CA THR A 144 15.31 -0.86 -5.18
C THR A 144 16.42 -0.74 -4.15
N LYS A 145 16.70 -1.82 -3.41
CA LYS A 145 17.80 -1.86 -2.42
C LYS A 145 19.17 -1.63 -3.06
N GLU A 146 19.31 -2.02 -4.32
CA GLU A 146 20.51 -1.87 -5.14
C GLU A 146 20.66 -0.44 -5.71
N GLY A 147 19.68 0.44 -5.46
CA GLY A 147 19.70 1.85 -5.88
C GLY A 147 19.17 2.12 -7.28
N ASN A 148 18.69 1.09 -7.99
CA ASN A 148 18.10 1.22 -9.32
C ASN A 148 16.61 1.64 -9.23
N PRO A 149 16.05 2.38 -10.20
CA PRO A 149 14.61 2.64 -10.25
C PRO A 149 13.82 1.32 -10.24
N THR A 150 12.70 1.29 -9.51
CA THR A 150 11.78 0.14 -9.55
C THR A 150 11.16 -0.03 -10.94
N LYS A 151 10.64 -1.23 -11.25
CA LYS A 151 10.12 -1.59 -12.59
C LYS A 151 9.21 -0.53 -13.22
N PHE A 152 8.20 -0.04 -12.49
CA PHE A 152 7.28 0.98 -13.04
C PHE A 152 7.96 2.32 -13.32
N TRP A 153 8.90 2.72 -12.48
CA TRP A 153 9.65 3.96 -12.65
C TRP A 153 10.69 3.84 -13.78
N ALA A 154 11.28 2.66 -13.98
CA ALA A 154 12.15 2.38 -15.12
C ALA A 154 11.38 2.30 -16.46
N ASP A 155 10.26 1.58 -16.48
CA ASP A 155 9.48 1.32 -17.69
C ASP A 155 8.58 2.49 -18.11
N LYS A 156 8.09 3.28 -17.14
CA LYS A 156 7.09 4.33 -17.34
C LYS A 156 7.42 5.62 -16.55
N PRO A 157 8.64 6.15 -16.63
CA PRO A 157 9.09 7.28 -15.80
C PRO A 157 8.18 8.51 -15.93
N ASP A 158 7.78 8.84 -17.17
CA ASP A 158 6.89 9.96 -17.47
C ASP A 158 5.50 9.83 -16.85
N THR A 159 4.90 8.64 -16.94
CA THR A 159 3.60 8.37 -16.33
C THR A 159 3.67 8.48 -14.81
N MET A 160 4.73 7.95 -14.20
CA MET A 160 4.88 7.94 -12.75
C MET A 160 5.06 9.36 -12.19
N ILE A 161 5.93 10.18 -12.77
CA ILE A 161 6.16 11.54 -12.27
C ILE A 161 4.95 12.45 -12.50
N LYS A 162 4.18 12.23 -13.59
CA LYS A 162 2.90 12.92 -13.82
C LYS A 162 1.85 12.61 -12.75
N LYS A 163 1.77 11.37 -12.27
CA LYS A 163 0.87 10.99 -11.16
C LYS A 163 1.22 11.73 -9.87
N VAL A 164 2.52 11.86 -9.57
CA VAL A 164 2.98 12.63 -8.41
C VAL A 164 2.59 14.10 -8.54
N ALA A 165 2.84 14.72 -9.71
CA ALA A 165 2.47 16.11 -9.97
C ALA A 165 0.96 16.34 -9.76
N GLU A 166 0.14 15.47 -10.34
CA GLU A 166 -1.32 15.51 -10.24
C GLU A 166 -1.79 15.35 -8.79
N ALA A 167 -1.25 14.36 -8.06
CA ALA A 167 -1.61 14.15 -6.66
C ALA A 167 -1.33 15.39 -5.80
N GLN A 168 -0.16 16.02 -5.97
CA GLN A 168 0.18 17.24 -5.23
C GLN A 168 -0.68 18.43 -5.62
N ALA A 169 -0.95 18.63 -6.91
CA ALA A 169 -1.80 19.72 -7.39
C ALA A 169 -3.25 19.57 -6.90
N LEU A 170 -3.80 18.35 -6.90
CA LEU A 170 -5.13 18.06 -6.37
C LEU A 170 -5.20 18.34 -4.86
N ARG A 171 -4.20 17.90 -4.08
CA ARG A 171 -4.17 18.22 -2.63
C ARG A 171 -4.12 19.72 -2.37
N LYS A 172 -3.30 20.44 -3.14
CA LYS A 172 -3.19 21.90 -3.06
C LYS A 172 -4.50 22.60 -3.43
N ALA A 173 -5.19 22.13 -4.46
CA ALA A 173 -6.44 22.73 -4.94
C ALA A 173 -7.63 22.46 -4.02
N PHE A 174 -7.71 21.28 -3.41
CA PHE A 174 -8.89 20.84 -2.64
C PHE A 174 -8.67 20.79 -1.13
N ASN A 175 -7.56 21.37 -0.64
CA ASN A 175 -7.21 21.41 0.78
C ASN A 175 -7.23 20.02 1.45
N ILE A 176 -6.69 19.03 0.74
CA ILE A 176 -6.64 17.64 1.21
C ILE A 176 -5.35 17.48 2.03
N ASN A 177 -5.50 17.41 3.34
CA ASN A 177 -4.39 17.40 4.30
C ASN A 177 -4.16 16.01 4.91
N GLY A 178 -2.96 15.78 5.42
CA GLY A 178 -2.66 14.60 6.25
C GLY A 178 -2.56 13.26 5.53
N ILE A 179 -2.71 13.24 4.19
CA ILE A 179 -2.64 12.01 3.39
C ILE A 179 -1.68 12.18 2.21
N ARG A 180 -0.87 11.14 1.95
CA ARG A 180 0.09 11.08 0.84
C ARG A 180 -0.40 10.12 -0.23
N SER A 181 -0.01 10.37 -1.49
CA SER A 181 -0.22 9.38 -2.54
C SER A 181 0.74 8.21 -2.39
N ILE A 182 0.31 7.02 -2.81
CA ILE A 182 1.15 5.82 -2.94
C ILE A 182 2.38 6.10 -3.81
N ASP A 183 2.24 6.93 -4.85
CA ASP A 183 3.33 7.27 -5.76
C ASP A 183 4.43 8.14 -5.10
N GLU A 184 4.20 8.67 -3.90
CA GLU A 184 5.08 9.64 -3.21
C GLU A 184 5.77 9.07 -1.96
N VAL A 185 5.61 7.78 -1.71
CA VAL A 185 6.11 7.14 -0.49
C VAL A 185 7.02 5.97 -0.84
N ASP A 186 8.19 5.95 -0.21
CA ASP A 186 9.10 4.81 -0.25
C ASP A 186 8.74 3.76 0.81
N GLY A 187 9.44 2.64 0.84
CA GLY A 187 9.39 1.72 1.98
C GLY A 187 8.04 1.05 2.24
N ILE A 188 7.13 1.09 1.26
CA ILE A 188 5.95 0.21 1.23
C ILE A 188 6.44 -1.23 1.17
N ILE A 189 5.95 -2.05 2.08
CA ILE A 189 6.15 -3.49 2.04
C ILE A 189 5.05 -4.05 1.12
N THR A 190 5.37 -4.21 -0.16
CA THR A 190 4.48 -4.96 -1.06
C THR A 190 4.58 -6.43 -0.71
N PRO A 191 3.46 -7.15 -0.47
CA PRO A 191 3.46 -8.59 -0.56
C PRO A 191 4.02 -8.92 -1.94
N GLN A 192 5.18 -9.57 -2.00
CA GLN A 192 5.77 -9.91 -3.28
C GLN A 192 4.73 -10.69 -4.07
N SER A 193 4.30 -10.15 -5.20
CA SER A 193 3.69 -10.94 -6.26
C SER A 193 4.72 -12.00 -6.64
N GLN A 194 4.59 -13.20 -6.08
CA GLN A 194 5.34 -14.35 -6.52
C GLN A 194 4.98 -14.59 -7.99
N ASN A 195 5.91 -14.26 -8.89
CA ASN A 195 6.01 -14.82 -10.22
C ASN A 195 7.46 -14.67 -10.71
N ASN A 196 8.19 -15.76 -10.53
CA ASN A 196 9.21 -16.40 -11.38
C ASN A 196 10.63 -15.81 -11.53
N ASN A 197 11.54 -16.59 -10.92
CA ASN A 197 12.82 -17.12 -11.42
C ASN A 197 14.13 -16.32 -11.26
N ASP A 198 15.12 -17.07 -10.76
CA ASP A 198 16.56 -16.81 -10.55
C ASP A 198 16.93 -15.74 -9.52
N GLU A 199 17.82 -15.95 -8.55
CA GLU A 199 18.81 -17.01 -8.31
C GLU A 199 19.13 -17.04 -6.80
N SER A 200 19.63 -18.19 -6.36
CA SER A 200 20.09 -18.57 -5.01
C SER A 200 20.59 -17.46 -4.07
N LEU A 201 19.99 -17.40 -2.88
CA LEU A 201 20.66 -16.95 -1.66
C LEU A 201 20.40 -17.98 -0.56
N GLU A 202 21.48 -18.59 -0.08
CA GLU A 202 21.51 -19.40 1.12
C GLU A 202 20.91 -18.61 2.29
N VAL A 203 19.74 -19.04 2.77
CA VAL A 203 19.14 -18.51 3.99
C VAL A 203 19.72 -19.30 5.15
N SER A 204 20.73 -18.73 5.80
CA SER A 204 21.08 -19.13 7.16
C SER A 204 19.88 -18.91 8.06
N ALA A 205 19.47 -19.95 8.77
CA ALA A 205 18.32 -19.97 9.66
C ALA A 205 18.36 -18.83 10.69
N GLU A 206 17.49 -17.84 10.50
CA GLU A 206 17.10 -16.89 11.55
C GLU A 206 15.61 -17.06 11.86
N VAL A 207 15.31 -17.04 13.15
CA VAL A 207 14.10 -17.49 13.83
C VAL A 207 12.82 -16.88 13.25
N VAL A 208 11.96 -17.72 12.67
CA VAL A 208 10.60 -17.37 12.22
C VAL A 208 9.71 -17.23 13.46
N ASP A 209 9.02 -16.09 13.60
CA ASP A 209 8.13 -15.80 14.74
C ASP A 209 6.94 -16.74 14.76
N ILE A 210 7.06 -17.79 15.59
CA ILE A 210 6.09 -18.85 15.83
C ILE A 210 4.69 -18.30 16.10
N ASN A 211 4.57 -17.11 16.70
CA ASN A 211 3.27 -16.56 17.07
C ASN A 211 2.44 -16.13 15.86
N GLN A 212 3.06 -15.69 14.77
CA GLN A 212 2.35 -15.31 13.56
C GLN A 212 1.76 -16.53 12.84
N ASP A 213 2.52 -17.63 12.74
CA ASP A 213 2.03 -18.87 12.12
C ASP A 213 0.87 -19.49 12.91
N LEU A 214 0.95 -19.47 14.24
CA LEU A 214 -0.12 -19.99 15.10
C LEU A 214 -1.40 -19.15 15.01
N GLN A 215 -1.27 -17.83 14.85
CA GLN A 215 -2.42 -16.96 14.59
C GLN A 215 -3.01 -17.18 13.18
N ALA A 216 -2.15 -17.41 12.17
CA ALA A 216 -2.58 -17.73 10.81
C ALA A 216 -3.36 -19.04 10.76
N LEU A 217 -2.87 -20.10 11.42
CA LEU A 217 -3.59 -21.39 11.52
C LEU A 217 -5.00 -21.23 12.10
N LYS A 218 -5.13 -20.50 13.22
CA LYS A 218 -6.43 -20.24 13.85
C LYS A 218 -7.37 -19.45 12.95
N THR A 219 -6.84 -18.46 12.22
CA THR A 219 -7.63 -17.66 11.27
C THR A 219 -8.15 -18.49 10.09
N LEU A 220 -7.37 -19.49 9.67
CA LEU A 220 -7.74 -20.45 8.62
C LEU A 220 -8.66 -21.58 9.11
N GLY A 221 -9.09 -21.53 10.38
CA GLY A 221 -9.98 -22.50 11.00
C GLY A 221 -9.28 -23.81 11.40
N PHE A 222 -7.95 -23.79 11.54
CA PHE A 222 -7.18 -24.91 12.02
C PHE A 222 -6.85 -24.76 13.51
N ASP A 223 -6.94 -25.87 14.23
CA ASP A 223 -6.29 -26.04 15.52
C ASP A 223 -4.85 -26.55 15.31
N TYR A 224 -4.08 -26.62 16.39
CA TYR A 224 -2.74 -27.16 16.34
C TYR A 224 -2.34 -27.85 17.64
N GLU A 225 -1.42 -28.81 17.55
CA GLU A 225 -0.76 -29.45 18.68
C GLU A 225 0.74 -29.17 18.62
N ARG A 226 1.32 -28.71 19.73
CA ARG A 226 2.77 -28.51 19.86
C ARG A 226 3.39 -29.69 20.62
N LYS A 227 4.40 -30.32 20.04
CA LYS A 227 5.22 -31.39 20.66
C LYS A 227 6.69 -31.06 20.51
N GLY A 228 7.27 -30.47 21.57
CA GLY A 228 8.63 -29.94 21.55
C GLY A 228 8.77 -28.83 20.50
N ASP A 229 9.71 -29.03 19.59
CA ASP A 229 10.06 -28.12 18.49
C ASP A 229 9.20 -28.36 17.25
N TRP A 230 8.06 -29.03 17.38
CA TRP A 230 7.16 -29.34 16.28
C TRP A 230 5.76 -28.83 16.54
N ILE A 231 5.15 -28.26 15.51
CA ILE A 231 3.73 -27.93 15.47
C ILE A 231 3.07 -28.85 14.45
N ARG A 232 1.97 -29.50 14.84
CA ARG A 232 1.10 -30.30 13.98
C ARG A 232 -0.22 -29.57 13.78
N VAL A 233 -0.68 -29.47 12.54
CA VAL A 233 -2.00 -28.91 12.21
C VAL A 233 -3.10 -29.92 12.53
N ILE A 234 -4.19 -29.46 13.14
CA ILE A 234 -5.39 -30.23 13.46
C ILE A 234 -6.60 -29.57 12.77
N GLY A 235 -7.34 -30.34 11.98
CA GLY A 235 -8.55 -29.87 11.30
C GLY A 235 -8.67 -30.43 9.89
N ASP A 236 -9.68 -29.97 9.15
CA ASP A 236 -9.88 -30.34 7.76
C ASP A 236 -8.95 -29.55 6.83
N THR A 237 -7.93 -30.25 6.33
CA THR A 237 -6.89 -29.73 5.42
C THR A 237 -7.21 -29.96 3.95
N TYR A 238 -8.39 -30.51 3.61
CA TYR A 238 -8.75 -30.80 2.23
C TYR A 238 -8.69 -29.53 1.35
N ASN A 239 -7.90 -29.61 0.26
CA ASN A 239 -7.69 -28.52 -0.70
C ASN A 239 -7.06 -27.24 -0.10
N LYS A 240 -6.29 -27.38 0.98
CA LYS A 240 -5.57 -26.29 1.66
C LYS A 240 -4.05 -26.49 1.66
N ASP A 241 -3.55 -27.43 0.86
CA ASP A 241 -2.15 -27.84 0.82
C ASP A 241 -1.21 -26.66 0.54
N SER A 242 -1.49 -25.89 -0.51
CA SER A 242 -0.70 -24.72 -0.88
C SER A 242 -0.68 -23.62 0.20
N ILE A 243 -1.72 -23.52 1.03
CA ILE A 243 -1.75 -22.54 2.13
C ILE A 243 -0.84 -23.01 3.27
N LEU A 244 -0.87 -24.30 3.60
CA LEU A 244 -0.03 -24.89 4.64
C LEU A 244 1.45 -24.90 4.23
N GLU A 245 1.75 -25.21 2.97
CA GLU A 245 3.11 -25.10 2.40
C GLU A 245 3.65 -23.67 2.48
N ASN A 246 2.83 -22.67 2.15
CA ASN A 246 3.22 -21.25 2.26
C ASN A 246 3.50 -20.81 3.71
N LEU A 247 2.82 -21.42 4.69
CA LEU A 247 3.11 -21.22 6.12
C LEU A 247 4.33 -22.03 6.58
N GLY A 248 5.01 -22.76 5.70
CA GLY A 248 6.18 -23.57 5.99
C GLY A 248 5.87 -24.91 6.66
N PHE A 249 4.62 -25.38 6.58
CA PHE A 249 4.26 -26.74 6.98
C PHE A 249 4.51 -27.71 5.82
N PHE A 250 4.79 -28.96 6.14
CA PHE A 250 4.96 -30.03 5.18
C PHE A 250 4.33 -31.33 5.68
N GLU A 251 4.01 -32.24 4.77
CA GLU A 251 3.40 -33.51 5.12
C GLU A 251 4.40 -34.50 5.72
N ARG A 252 3.98 -35.16 6.80
CA ARG A 252 4.71 -36.24 7.44
C ARG A 252 3.74 -37.33 7.90
N LYS A 253 4.16 -38.59 7.83
CA LYS A 253 3.40 -39.69 8.42
C LYS A 253 3.56 -39.69 9.93
N ASP A 254 2.44 -39.73 10.66
CA ASP A 254 2.46 -39.94 12.11
C ASP A 254 2.75 -41.42 12.46
N SER A 255 2.86 -41.71 13.76
CA SER A 255 3.13 -43.07 14.27
C SER A 255 2.06 -44.09 13.89
N SER A 256 0.89 -43.65 13.45
CA SER A 256 -0.23 -44.48 13.01
C SER A 256 -0.28 -44.63 11.48
N GLY A 257 0.65 -44.01 10.76
CA GLY A 257 0.77 -44.08 9.30
C GLY A 257 -0.07 -43.06 8.54
N ASN A 258 -0.78 -42.16 9.23
CA ASN A 258 -1.62 -41.13 8.61
C ASN A 258 -0.79 -39.91 8.22
N LEU A 259 -1.11 -39.30 7.08
CA LEU A 259 -0.52 -38.03 6.67
C LEU A 259 -1.01 -36.91 7.58
N CYS A 260 -0.08 -36.10 8.09
CA CYS A 260 -0.37 -34.89 8.81
C CYS A 260 0.62 -33.77 8.45
N TRP A 261 0.14 -32.54 8.54
CA TRP A 261 0.93 -31.34 8.26
C TRP A 261 1.68 -30.90 9.51
N VAL A 262 3.01 -30.75 9.39
CA VAL A 262 3.89 -30.39 10.50
C VAL A 262 4.88 -29.30 10.12
N LYS A 263 5.31 -28.50 11.08
CA LYS A 263 6.37 -27.50 10.94
C LYS A 263 7.33 -27.60 12.12
N GLN A 264 8.63 -27.56 11.84
CA GLN A 264 9.64 -27.45 12.90
C GLN A 264 9.81 -25.99 13.28
N VAL A 265 9.81 -25.71 14.58
CA VAL A 265 9.99 -24.38 15.16
C VAL A 265 11.18 -24.43 16.11
N ALA A 266 12.19 -23.61 15.82
CA ALA A 266 13.41 -23.45 16.62
C ALA A 266 13.16 -22.65 17.91
#